data_AF-A0A534PL54-F1
#
_entry.id   AF-A0A534PL54-F1
#
_cell.length_a   1.000
_cell.length_b   1.000
_cell.length_c   1.000
_cell.angle_alpha   90.00
_cell.angle_beta   90.00
_cell.angle_gamma   90.00
#
_symmetry.space_group_name_H-M   'P 1'
#
loop_
_entity.id
_entity.type
_entity.pdbx_description
1 polymer ?
#
loop_
_entity_poly.entity_id
_entity_poly.type
_entity_poly.pdbx_seq_one_letter_code
_entity_poly.pdbx_strand_id
1 'polypeptide(L)'
;MASPAAATASRSRVRARRDALLAFLRRELAPFPGRATATLRITVACVVILVLCMTLRMPEAYLSVWIVFKIALEESGETLLTGVVALFAMTLALAFSLVLLLVAIDQPWLRFSLIGLMSAVAFFLRRTFAIGPAGWLLGFIPAIVLTVPDFVPTPELMVRLTLWLWPVLSLGIAGAVASNLFLAPVDPAALLRKELVSRVRAAEAAIARCLGAADSGPEPMRFAISGTGRMLQLLRDAGIVHPATRARGAQQRALIALVDRLATAAAALDVLPHEPDAAERDRFRAAAARCAALRTALEEAPVPLSRSVAEAGPTDHGSALLPTLVELETVLARIEQTLADSASAASLIAPEPERPALLAADAFTNPEYLRYALKGALAVMICYLAQNAVNWPGIRTIVITCMIVGLTS
;
A
#
# COMPACT_ATOMS: atom_id res chain seq x y z
N MET A 1 -12.28 -57.10 12.43
CA MET A 1 -13.57 -56.39 12.33
C MET A 1 -13.45 -55.06 13.06
N ALA A 2 -13.21 -53.95 12.36
CA ALA A 2 -13.11 -52.64 12.96
C ALA A 2 -14.51 -52.14 13.35
N SER A 3 -14.67 -51.72 14.60
CA SER A 3 -15.95 -51.33 15.20
C SER A 3 -16.62 -50.16 14.45
N PRO A 4 -17.93 -50.22 14.15
CA PRO A 4 -18.67 -49.18 13.43
C PRO A 4 -18.66 -47.80 14.12
N ALA A 5 -18.32 -47.74 15.41
CA ALA A 5 -18.22 -46.49 16.18
C ALA A 5 -16.99 -45.63 15.82
N ALA A 6 -15.90 -46.23 15.33
CA ALA A 6 -14.70 -45.47 14.94
C ALA A 6 -14.90 -44.76 13.58
N ALA A 7 -15.71 -45.35 12.69
CA ALA A 7 -16.02 -44.78 11.38
C ALA A 7 -17.01 -43.60 11.46
N THR A 8 -17.87 -43.56 12.47
CA THR A 8 -18.79 -42.43 12.71
C THR A 8 -18.07 -41.22 13.32
N ALA A 9 -17.10 -41.45 14.22
CA ALA A 9 -16.30 -40.40 14.83
C ALA A 9 -15.32 -39.70 13.86
N SER A 10 -14.83 -40.40 12.82
CA SER A 10 -14.01 -39.78 11.78
C SER A 10 -14.84 -38.91 10.83
N ARG A 11 -16.06 -39.35 10.49
CA ARG A 11 -17.00 -38.59 9.65
C ARG A 11 -17.48 -37.31 10.34
N SER A 12 -17.70 -37.31 11.64
CA SER A 12 -18.12 -36.10 12.39
C SER A 12 -17.01 -35.04 12.45
N ARG A 13 -15.75 -35.42 12.64
CA ARG A 13 -14.60 -34.48 12.62
C ARG A 13 -14.38 -33.84 11.25
N VAL A 14 -14.54 -34.60 10.16
CA VAL A 14 -14.41 -34.06 8.80
C VAL A 14 -15.52 -33.05 8.51
N ARG A 15 -16.74 -33.31 8.99
CA ARG A 15 -17.88 -32.40 8.84
C ARG A 15 -17.68 -31.10 9.61
N ALA A 16 -17.29 -31.19 10.89
CA ALA A 16 -16.98 -30.02 11.72
C ALA A 16 -15.85 -29.15 11.14
N ARG A 17 -14.81 -29.78 10.56
CA ARG A 17 -13.70 -29.06 9.91
C ARG A 17 -14.16 -28.38 8.61
N ARG A 18 -15.05 -29.00 7.84
CA ARG A 18 -15.67 -28.39 6.65
C ARG A 18 -16.56 -27.22 7.03
N ASP A 19 -17.37 -27.35 8.08
CA ASP A 19 -18.27 -26.29 8.53
C ASP A 19 -17.48 -25.10 9.08
N ALA A 20 -16.37 -25.33 9.80
CA ALA A 20 -15.43 -24.29 10.21
C ALA A 20 -14.75 -23.61 9.01
N LEU A 21 -14.33 -24.37 8.00
CA LEU A 21 -13.72 -23.84 6.78
C LEU A 21 -14.74 -23.04 5.96
N LEU A 22 -16.00 -23.48 5.89
CA LEU A 22 -17.10 -22.76 5.24
C LEU A 22 -17.48 -21.50 6.00
N ALA A 23 -17.52 -21.53 7.33
CA ALA A 23 -17.75 -20.35 8.15
C ALA A 23 -16.61 -19.33 8.01
N PHE A 24 -15.37 -19.80 7.97
CA PHE A 24 -14.18 -18.99 7.68
C PHE A 24 -14.25 -18.37 6.28
N LEU A 25 -14.47 -19.18 5.24
CA LEU A 25 -14.64 -18.71 3.87
C LEU A 25 -15.80 -17.73 3.76
N ARG A 26 -16.93 -17.98 4.41
CA ARG A 26 -18.09 -17.07 4.38
C ARG A 26 -17.80 -15.74 5.10
N ARG A 27 -16.96 -15.75 6.13
CA ARG A 27 -16.49 -14.54 6.83
C ARG A 27 -15.47 -13.76 5.99
N GLU A 28 -14.56 -14.45 5.31
CA GLU A 28 -13.54 -13.83 4.43
C GLU A 28 -14.09 -13.38 3.07
N LEU A 29 -15.08 -14.11 2.53
CA LEU A 29 -15.80 -13.75 1.30
C LEU A 29 -17.03 -12.84 1.57
N ALA A 30 -17.36 -12.55 2.83
CA ALA A 30 -18.42 -11.59 3.13
C ALA A 30 -18.08 -10.25 2.44
N PRO A 31 -19.03 -9.67 1.67
CA PRO A 31 -18.76 -8.44 0.95
C PRO A 31 -18.53 -7.30 1.95
N PHE A 32 -17.25 -6.93 2.13
CA PHE A 32 -16.90 -5.71 2.85
C PHE A 32 -17.39 -4.48 2.07
N PRO A 33 -17.90 -3.45 2.77
CA PRO A 33 -18.41 -2.25 2.13
C PRO A 33 -17.30 -1.60 1.27
N GLY A 34 -17.55 -1.45 -0.04
CA GLY A 34 -16.61 -0.87 -1.02
C GLY A 34 -15.97 -1.86 -1.99
N ARG A 35 -15.92 -3.17 -1.69
CA ARG A 35 -15.30 -4.17 -2.58
C ARG A 35 -16.05 -4.34 -3.89
N ALA A 36 -17.38 -4.37 -3.86
CA ALA A 36 -18.20 -4.55 -5.06
C ALA A 36 -17.99 -3.42 -6.09
N THR A 37 -17.92 -2.18 -5.60
CA THR A 37 -17.65 -1.00 -6.44
C THR A 37 -16.23 -1.04 -7.01
N ALA A 38 -15.23 -1.40 -6.20
CA ALA A 38 -13.85 -1.56 -6.66
C ALA A 38 -13.71 -2.69 -7.70
N THR A 39 -14.31 -3.85 -7.46
CA THR A 39 -14.32 -4.98 -8.40
C THR A 39 -15.01 -4.58 -9.70
N LEU A 40 -16.19 -3.98 -9.64
CA LEU A 40 -16.91 -3.53 -10.84
C LEU A 40 -16.08 -2.52 -11.64
N ARG A 41 -15.44 -1.57 -10.97
CA ARG A 41 -14.57 -0.57 -11.60
C ARG A 41 -13.41 -1.22 -12.36
N ILE A 42 -12.68 -2.12 -11.70
CA ILE A 42 -11.54 -2.82 -12.31
C ILE A 42 -12.02 -3.70 -13.46
N THR A 43 -13.13 -4.44 -13.28
CA THR A 43 -13.70 -5.27 -14.35
C THR A 43 -14.10 -4.44 -15.55
N VAL A 44 -14.81 -3.32 -15.37
CA VAL A 44 -15.20 -2.42 -16.45
C VAL A 44 -13.97 -1.84 -17.13
N ALA A 45 -12.96 -1.39 -16.38
CA ALA A 45 -11.70 -0.87 -16.93
C ALA A 45 -10.98 -1.92 -17.79
N CYS A 46 -10.83 -3.14 -17.27
CA CYS A 46 -10.22 -4.25 -17.99
C CYS A 46 -10.99 -4.59 -19.27
N VAL A 47 -12.32 -4.65 -19.22
CA VAL A 47 -13.17 -4.95 -20.38
C VAL A 47 -13.06 -3.87 -21.44
N VAL A 48 -13.16 -2.59 -21.06
CA VAL A 48 -13.04 -1.46 -21.99
C VAL A 48 -11.67 -1.45 -22.66
N ILE A 49 -10.59 -1.63 -21.89
CA ILE A 49 -9.23 -1.66 -22.42
C ILE A 49 -9.01 -2.88 -23.31
N LEU A 50 -9.52 -4.05 -22.93
CA LEU A 50 -9.45 -5.25 -23.76
C LEU A 50 -10.18 -5.05 -25.10
N VAL A 51 -11.41 -4.53 -25.08
CA VAL A 51 -12.19 -4.22 -26.29
C VAL A 51 -11.44 -3.22 -27.17
N LEU A 52 -10.86 -2.17 -26.58
CA LEU A 52 -10.09 -1.17 -27.30
C LEU A 52 -8.81 -1.76 -27.93
N CYS A 53 -8.06 -2.58 -27.19
CA CYS A 53 -6.91 -3.31 -27.73
C CYS A 53 -7.30 -4.22 -28.90
N MET A 54 -8.39 -4.97 -28.78
CA MET A 54 -8.86 -5.85 -29.85
C MET A 54 -9.35 -5.06 -31.08
N THR A 55 -10.03 -3.94 -30.86
CA THR A 55 -10.52 -3.05 -31.93
C THR A 55 -9.37 -2.42 -32.69
N LEU A 56 -8.37 -1.91 -31.97
CA LEU A 56 -7.16 -1.32 -32.55
C LEU A 56 -6.16 -2.38 -33.05
N ARG A 57 -6.49 -3.68 -32.93
CA ARG A 57 -5.62 -4.83 -33.25
C ARG A 57 -4.23 -4.70 -32.62
N MET A 58 -4.18 -4.22 -31.38
CA MET A 58 -2.94 -4.09 -30.64
C MET A 58 -2.35 -5.49 -30.35
N PRO A 59 -1.03 -5.68 -30.56
CA PRO A 59 -0.35 -6.90 -30.14
C PRO A 59 -0.32 -7.01 -28.62
N GLU A 60 -0.18 -8.24 -28.10
CA GLU A 60 0.03 -8.49 -26.66
C GLU A 60 -1.00 -7.80 -25.72
N ALA A 61 -2.28 -7.74 -26.12
CA ALA A 61 -3.34 -7.03 -25.38
C ALA A 61 -3.47 -7.42 -23.89
N TYR A 62 -3.02 -8.62 -23.52
CA TYR A 62 -3.01 -9.07 -22.13
C TYR A 62 -2.10 -8.21 -21.24
N LEU A 63 -1.05 -7.57 -21.79
CA LEU A 63 -0.17 -6.67 -21.04
C LEU A 63 -0.91 -5.40 -20.60
N SER A 64 -1.72 -4.81 -21.47
CA SER A 64 -2.54 -3.64 -21.12
C SER A 64 -3.51 -3.97 -19.98
N VAL A 65 -4.20 -5.11 -20.07
CA VAL A 65 -5.13 -5.57 -19.04
C VAL A 65 -4.41 -5.91 -17.74
N TRP A 66 -3.25 -6.56 -17.83
CA TRP A 66 -2.41 -6.85 -16.67
C TRP A 66 -1.96 -5.57 -15.96
N ILE A 67 -1.58 -4.52 -16.70
CA ILE A 67 -1.23 -3.21 -16.12
C ILE A 67 -2.43 -2.59 -15.39
N VAL A 68 -3.62 -2.59 -15.99
CA VAL A 68 -4.83 -2.08 -15.33
C VAL A 68 -5.05 -2.80 -14.00
N PHE A 69 -4.95 -4.13 -14.03
CA PHE A 69 -5.11 -4.95 -12.82
C PHE A 69 -4.00 -4.67 -11.80
N LYS A 70 -2.74 -4.62 -12.21
CA LYS A 70 -1.58 -4.41 -11.34
C LYS A 70 -1.62 -3.05 -10.65
N ILE A 71 -1.96 -1.99 -11.39
CA ILE A 71 -2.12 -0.64 -10.82
C ILE A 71 -3.27 -0.64 -9.82
N ALA A 72 -4.38 -1.31 -10.12
CA ALA A 72 -5.52 -1.39 -9.21
C ALA A 72 -5.27 -2.25 -7.96
N LEU A 73 -4.33 -3.20 -8.00
CA LEU A 73 -3.93 -4.01 -6.84
C LEU A 73 -2.96 -3.27 -5.92
N GLU A 74 -2.14 -2.38 -6.46
CA GLU A 74 -1.32 -1.51 -5.62
C GLU A 74 -2.28 -0.52 -4.94
N GLU A 75 -2.52 -0.66 -3.63
CA GLU A 75 -3.43 0.18 -2.81
C GLU A 75 -3.08 1.68 -2.77
N SER A 76 -2.19 2.12 -3.65
CA SER A 76 -1.77 3.51 -3.83
C SER A 76 -2.91 4.29 -4.46
N GLY A 77 -3.27 5.44 -3.90
CA GLY A 77 -4.25 6.31 -4.53
C GLY A 77 -3.84 6.57 -5.98
N GLU A 78 -4.65 6.09 -6.94
CA GLU A 78 -4.35 6.15 -8.38
C GLU A 78 -4.47 7.60 -8.87
N THR A 79 -3.51 8.44 -8.50
CA THR A 79 -3.51 9.84 -8.90
C THR A 79 -3.04 9.98 -10.36
N LEU A 80 -3.57 10.98 -11.04
CA LEU A 80 -3.14 11.35 -12.40
C LEU A 80 -1.63 11.58 -12.46
N LEU A 81 -1.01 12.09 -11.38
CA LEU A 81 0.43 12.29 -11.32
C LEU A 81 1.19 10.96 -11.40
N THR A 82 0.81 9.95 -10.63
CA THR A 82 1.48 8.64 -10.66
C THR A 82 1.44 8.03 -12.06
N GLY A 83 0.30 8.17 -12.75
CA GLY A 83 0.17 7.76 -14.16
C GLY A 83 1.09 8.54 -15.10
N VAL A 84 1.14 9.87 -15.01
CA VAL A 84 2.02 10.71 -15.84
C VAL A 84 3.50 10.40 -15.60
N VAL A 85 3.91 10.23 -14.34
CA VAL A 85 5.30 9.89 -14.02
C VAL A 85 5.65 8.48 -14.53
N ALA A 86 4.75 7.51 -14.41
CA ALA A 86 4.95 6.18 -14.96
C ALA A 86 5.09 6.21 -16.50
N LEU A 87 4.25 6.99 -17.20
CA LEU A 87 4.34 7.19 -18.65
C LEU A 87 5.69 7.82 -19.04
N PHE A 88 6.14 8.83 -18.32
CA PHE A 88 7.42 9.48 -18.57
C PHE A 88 8.60 8.52 -18.34
N ALA A 89 8.62 7.81 -17.22
CA ALA A 89 9.65 6.82 -16.89
C ALA A 89 9.69 5.69 -17.92
N MET A 90 8.52 5.19 -18.34
CA MET A 90 8.40 4.17 -19.38
C MET A 90 8.91 4.64 -20.74
N THR A 91 8.63 5.90 -21.12
CA THR A 91 9.13 6.50 -22.36
C THR A 91 10.65 6.56 -22.34
N LEU A 92 11.24 7.04 -21.24
CA LEU A 92 12.69 7.12 -21.07
C LEU A 92 13.32 5.72 -21.08
N ALA A 93 12.71 4.76 -20.37
CA ALA A 93 13.18 3.38 -20.32
C ALA A 93 13.18 2.73 -21.70
N LEU A 94 12.11 2.88 -22.49
CA LEU A 94 12.01 2.33 -23.84
C LEU A 94 13.01 2.98 -24.81
N ALA A 95 13.17 4.30 -24.76
CA ALA A 95 14.16 5.00 -25.57
C ALA A 95 15.58 4.51 -25.22
N PHE A 96 15.87 4.36 -23.93
CA PHE A 96 17.15 3.84 -23.46
C PHE A 96 17.38 2.38 -23.88
N SER A 97 16.35 1.52 -23.82
CA SER A 97 16.42 0.14 -24.31
C SER A 97 16.81 0.06 -25.79
N LEU A 98 16.27 0.94 -26.64
CA LEU A 98 16.62 0.97 -28.06
C LEU A 98 18.08 1.36 -28.27
N VAL A 99 18.61 2.31 -27.49
CA VAL A 99 20.03 2.68 -27.53
C VAL A 99 20.91 1.50 -27.09
N LEU A 100 20.55 0.81 -26.01
CA LEU A 100 21.29 -0.37 -25.56
C LEU A 100 21.26 -1.51 -26.59
N LEU A 101 20.12 -1.73 -27.25
CA LEU A 101 20.02 -2.68 -28.36
C LEU A 101 20.94 -2.29 -29.50
N LEU A 102 21.00 -1.02 -29.90
CA LEU A 102 21.88 -0.56 -30.97
C LEU A 102 23.36 -0.89 -30.70
N VAL A 103 23.80 -0.78 -29.43
CA VAL A 103 25.17 -1.06 -29.03
C VAL A 103 25.45 -2.56 -28.90
N ALA A 104 24.46 -3.33 -28.43
CA ALA A 104 24.69 -4.70 -27.97
C ALA A 104 24.18 -5.78 -28.94
N ILE A 105 23.44 -5.43 -30.01
CA ILE A 105 22.74 -6.40 -30.87
C ILE A 105 23.65 -7.53 -31.39
N ASP A 106 24.86 -7.21 -31.85
CA ASP A 106 25.80 -8.17 -32.44
C ASP A 106 26.71 -8.87 -31.40
N GLN A 107 26.60 -8.50 -30.12
CA GLN A 107 27.53 -8.94 -29.07
C GLN A 107 26.79 -9.64 -27.93
N PRO A 108 26.60 -10.98 -28.00
CA PRO A 108 25.85 -11.74 -27.00
C PRO A 108 26.41 -11.61 -25.57
N TRP A 109 27.73 -11.57 -25.41
CA TRP A 109 28.38 -11.41 -24.12
C TRP A 109 28.07 -10.02 -23.50
N LEU A 110 28.03 -8.98 -24.32
CA LEU A 110 27.71 -7.62 -23.87
C LEU A 110 26.23 -7.54 -23.45
N ARG A 111 25.33 -8.15 -24.21
CA ARG A 111 23.90 -8.26 -23.85
C ARG A 111 23.72 -8.97 -22.51
N PHE A 112 24.41 -10.09 -22.29
CA PHE A 112 24.37 -10.82 -21.02
C PHE A 112 24.78 -9.93 -19.85
N SER A 113 25.89 -9.19 -19.97
CA SER A 113 26.35 -8.26 -18.92
C SER A 113 25.36 -7.11 -18.70
N LEU A 114 24.80 -6.55 -19.78
CA LEU A 114 23.83 -5.45 -19.69
C LEU A 114 22.51 -5.90 -19.06
N ILE A 115 22.01 -7.12 -19.33
CA ILE A 115 20.82 -7.66 -18.66
C ILE A 115 21.05 -7.72 -17.15
N GLY A 116 22.20 -8.23 -16.71
CA GLY A 116 22.56 -8.29 -15.29
C GLY A 116 22.67 -6.89 -14.65
N LEU A 117 23.32 -5.96 -15.35
CA LEU A 117 23.46 -4.57 -14.90
C LEU A 117 22.09 -3.88 -14.78
N MET A 118 21.25 -3.96 -15.81
CA MET A 118 19.92 -3.35 -15.82
C MET A 118 19.00 -3.97 -14.76
N SER A 119 19.14 -5.27 -14.51
CA SER A 119 18.44 -5.94 -13.41
C SER A 119 18.88 -5.40 -12.05
N ALA A 120 20.19 -5.24 -11.82
CA ALA A 120 20.70 -4.65 -10.58
C ALA A 120 20.21 -3.20 -10.43
N VAL A 121 20.24 -2.40 -11.50
CA VAL A 121 19.69 -1.04 -11.53
C VAL A 121 18.20 -1.04 -11.17
N ALA A 122 17.40 -1.97 -11.72
CA ALA A 122 15.97 -2.07 -11.41
C ALA A 122 15.72 -2.27 -9.92
N PHE A 123 16.40 -3.24 -9.30
CA PHE A 123 16.25 -3.53 -7.87
C PHE A 123 16.83 -2.44 -6.97
N PHE A 124 17.93 -1.80 -7.39
CA PHE A 124 18.53 -0.69 -6.66
C PHE A 124 17.62 0.54 -6.66
N LEU A 125 17.11 0.95 -7.84
CA LEU A 125 16.17 2.07 -7.97
C LEU A 125 14.85 1.78 -7.26
N ARG A 126 14.39 0.54 -7.23
CA ARG A 126 13.18 0.18 -6.47
C ARG A 126 13.26 0.60 -5.00
N ARG A 127 14.43 0.43 -4.36
CA ARG A 127 14.61 0.74 -2.92
C ARG A 127 15.08 2.17 -2.66
N THR A 128 15.83 2.76 -3.58
CA THR A 128 16.45 4.07 -3.38
C THR A 128 15.66 5.22 -3.98
N PHE A 129 14.84 4.98 -5.01
CA PHE A 129 14.14 6.05 -5.72
C PHE A 129 12.85 6.45 -4.97
N ALA A 130 12.65 7.75 -4.75
CA ALA A 130 11.50 8.27 -4.01
C ALA A 130 10.15 7.96 -4.71
N ILE A 131 10.17 7.85 -6.03
CA ILE A 131 9.03 7.44 -6.86
C ILE A 131 9.15 5.95 -7.17
N GLY A 132 9.14 5.13 -6.11
CA GLY A 132 9.60 3.73 -6.09
C GLY A 132 9.23 2.86 -7.31
N PRO A 133 7.95 2.80 -7.78
CA PRO A 133 7.59 2.01 -8.95
C PRO A 133 8.18 2.53 -10.27
N ALA A 134 8.30 3.85 -10.43
CA ALA A 134 8.79 4.46 -11.67
C ALA A 134 10.29 4.23 -11.86
N GLY A 135 11.07 4.30 -10.77
CA GLY A 135 12.50 4.00 -10.81
C GLY A 135 12.80 2.56 -11.24
N TRP A 136 11.99 1.61 -10.76
CA TRP A 136 12.13 0.20 -11.15
C TRP A 136 11.94 -0.03 -12.66
N LEU A 137 10.99 0.67 -13.30
CA LEU A 137 10.74 0.57 -14.74
C LEU A 137 11.97 0.90 -15.60
N LEU A 138 12.83 1.83 -15.12
CA LEU A 138 14.04 2.24 -15.83
C LEU A 138 15.08 1.14 -15.96
N GLY A 139 15.12 0.16 -15.04
CA GLY A 139 15.99 -1.03 -15.18
C GLY A 139 15.24 -2.23 -15.74
N PHE A 140 13.97 -2.39 -15.36
CA PHE A 140 13.14 -3.53 -15.75
C PHE A 140 12.92 -3.60 -17.28
N ILE A 141 12.46 -2.51 -17.90
CA ILE A 141 12.13 -2.52 -19.34
C ILE A 141 13.38 -2.80 -20.19
N PRO A 142 14.54 -2.14 -19.96
CA PRO A 142 15.78 -2.49 -20.66
C PRO A 142 16.22 -3.94 -20.47
N ALA A 143 16.16 -4.48 -19.24
CA ALA A 143 16.53 -5.87 -18.99
C ALA A 143 15.68 -6.84 -19.83
N ILE A 144 14.37 -6.60 -19.93
CA ILE A 144 13.48 -7.44 -20.75
C ILE A 144 13.71 -7.22 -22.24
N VAL A 145 13.82 -5.97 -22.71
CA VAL A 145 14.01 -5.66 -24.13
C VAL A 145 15.34 -6.22 -24.65
N LEU A 146 16.39 -6.25 -23.82
CA LEU A 146 17.67 -6.87 -24.17
C LEU A 146 17.59 -8.39 -24.40
N THR A 147 16.53 -9.07 -23.96
CA THR A 147 16.28 -10.49 -24.28
C THR A 147 15.60 -10.69 -25.64
N VAL A 148 15.05 -9.63 -26.26
CA VAL A 148 14.29 -9.70 -27.52
C VAL A 148 15.09 -10.35 -28.67
N PRO A 149 16.38 -10.02 -28.85
CA PRO A 149 17.13 -10.62 -29.94
C PRO A 149 17.40 -12.12 -29.81
N ASP A 150 17.14 -12.74 -28.66
CA ASP A 150 17.30 -14.20 -28.50
C ASP A 150 16.23 -15.00 -29.25
N PHE A 151 15.19 -14.34 -29.75
CA PHE A 151 14.05 -15.03 -30.37
C PHE A 151 13.40 -14.30 -31.54
N VAL A 152 13.74 -13.03 -31.74
CA VAL A 152 13.33 -12.28 -32.90
C VAL A 152 14.54 -12.18 -33.83
N PRO A 153 14.56 -12.87 -34.97
CA PRO A 153 15.73 -12.86 -35.86
C PRO A 153 15.84 -11.57 -36.68
N THR A 154 14.75 -10.81 -36.85
CA THR A 154 14.70 -9.63 -37.72
C THR A 154 14.73 -8.32 -36.92
N PRO A 155 15.72 -7.43 -37.14
CA PRO A 155 15.85 -6.16 -36.43
C PRO A 155 14.60 -5.27 -36.54
N GLU A 156 13.93 -5.26 -37.69
CA GLU A 156 12.71 -4.46 -37.91
C GLU A 156 11.58 -4.91 -36.98
N LEU A 157 11.47 -6.22 -36.75
CA LEU A 157 10.47 -6.77 -35.85
C LEU A 157 10.82 -6.49 -34.40
N MET A 158 12.11 -6.51 -34.03
CA MET A 158 12.56 -6.13 -32.68
C MET A 158 12.14 -4.69 -32.35
N VAL A 159 12.51 -3.74 -33.22
CA VAL A 159 12.18 -2.32 -33.04
C VAL A 159 10.67 -2.13 -33.00
N ARG A 160 9.93 -2.79 -33.90
CA ARG A 160 8.47 -2.73 -33.93
C ARG A 160 7.86 -3.23 -32.63
N LEU A 161 8.31 -4.39 -32.10
CA LEU A 161 7.82 -4.94 -30.83
C LEU A 161 8.13 -4.00 -29.65
N THR A 162 9.33 -3.44 -29.60
CA THR A 162 9.73 -2.48 -28.56
C THR A 162 8.88 -1.21 -28.63
N LEU A 163 8.64 -0.67 -29.82
CA LEU A 163 7.80 0.52 -30.00
C LEU A 163 6.33 0.26 -29.67
N TRP A 164 5.79 -0.92 -29.97
CA TRP A 164 4.43 -1.32 -29.59
C TRP A 164 4.24 -1.47 -28.08
N LEU A 165 5.31 -1.71 -27.32
CA LEU A 165 5.22 -1.77 -25.86
C LEU A 165 4.74 -0.43 -25.26
N TRP A 166 5.09 0.70 -25.88
CA TRP A 166 4.65 2.01 -25.42
C TRP A 166 3.12 2.21 -25.47
N PRO A 167 2.41 2.07 -26.61
CA PRO A 167 0.96 2.20 -26.66
C PRO A 167 0.24 1.12 -25.85
N VAL A 168 0.76 -0.11 -25.80
CA VAL A 168 0.16 -1.21 -25.01
C VAL A 168 0.16 -0.87 -23.52
N LEU A 169 1.33 -0.51 -22.97
CA LEU A 169 1.45 -0.19 -21.55
C LEU A 169 0.80 1.16 -21.20
N SER A 170 0.95 2.18 -22.05
CA SER A 170 0.34 3.50 -21.82
C SER A 170 -1.17 3.43 -21.81
N LEU A 171 -1.76 2.59 -22.67
CA LEU A 171 -3.20 2.39 -22.68
C LEU A 171 -3.68 1.73 -21.38
N GLY A 172 -2.93 0.74 -20.86
CA GLY A 172 -3.22 0.15 -19.56
C GLY A 172 -3.16 1.18 -18.42
N ILE A 173 -2.13 2.03 -18.38
CA ILE A 173 -1.99 3.12 -17.41
C ILE A 173 -3.16 4.11 -17.54
N ALA A 174 -3.47 4.54 -18.76
CA ALA A 174 -4.56 5.46 -19.04
C ALA A 174 -5.91 4.88 -18.63
N GLY A 175 -6.14 3.59 -18.87
CA GLY A 175 -7.34 2.87 -18.45
C GLY A 175 -7.50 2.82 -16.93
N ALA A 176 -6.42 2.53 -16.20
CA ALA A 176 -6.42 2.55 -14.74
C ALA A 176 -6.77 3.94 -14.21
N VAL A 177 -6.04 4.98 -14.66
CA VAL A 177 -6.25 6.37 -14.25
C VAL A 177 -7.65 6.86 -14.62
N ALA A 178 -8.13 6.58 -15.83
CA ALA A 178 -9.47 6.94 -16.28
C ALA A 178 -10.54 6.25 -15.42
N SER A 179 -10.39 4.96 -15.12
CA SER A 179 -11.34 4.25 -14.26
C SER A 179 -11.44 4.87 -12.87
N ASN A 180 -10.32 5.35 -12.32
CA ASN A 180 -10.29 6.06 -11.05
C ASN A 180 -10.97 7.43 -11.16
N LEU A 181 -10.71 8.20 -12.22
CA LEU A 181 -11.34 9.51 -12.41
C LEU A 181 -12.85 9.43 -12.64
N PHE A 182 -13.32 8.47 -13.45
CA PHE A 182 -14.70 8.43 -13.91
C PHE A 182 -15.65 7.68 -12.96
N LEU A 183 -15.23 6.59 -12.31
CA LEU A 183 -16.16 5.72 -11.56
C LEU A 183 -16.21 6.01 -10.06
N ALA A 184 -15.19 6.67 -9.51
CA ALA A 184 -15.23 7.23 -8.16
C ALA A 184 -14.03 8.18 -7.99
N PRO A 185 -14.18 9.51 -8.20
CA PRO A 185 -13.15 10.48 -7.84
C PRO A 185 -13.03 10.49 -6.32
N VAL A 186 -12.31 9.51 -5.78
CA VAL A 186 -12.09 9.42 -4.36
C VAL A 186 -10.95 10.36 -4.05
N ASP A 187 -11.30 11.52 -3.50
CA ASP A 187 -10.32 12.47 -3.02
C ASP A 187 -9.40 11.75 -2.00
N PRO A 188 -8.06 11.67 -2.22
CA PRO A 188 -7.15 11.04 -1.27
C PRO A 188 -7.25 11.67 0.12
N ALA A 189 -7.63 12.95 0.22
CA ALA A 189 -7.94 13.60 1.50
C ALA A 189 -9.18 13.00 2.18
N ALA A 190 -10.21 12.63 1.40
CA ALA A 190 -11.40 11.97 1.93
C ALA A 190 -11.12 10.53 2.37
N LEU A 191 -10.21 9.81 1.71
CA LEU A 191 -9.74 8.49 2.15
C LEU A 191 -8.96 8.57 3.44
N LEU A 192 -8.00 9.50 3.53
CA LEU A 192 -7.23 9.73 4.75
C LEU A 192 -8.16 10.03 5.94
N ARG A 193 -9.16 10.89 5.72
CA ARG A 193 -10.16 11.24 6.74
C ARG A 193 -11.00 10.04 7.17
N LYS A 194 -11.48 9.22 6.23
CA LYS A 194 -12.19 7.98 6.54
C LYS A 194 -11.33 7.02 7.37
N GLU A 195 -10.04 6.92 7.05
CA GLU A 195 -9.11 6.04 7.76
C GLU A 195 -8.83 6.55 9.19
N LEU A 196 -8.62 7.85 9.38
CA LEU A 196 -8.51 8.48 10.70
C LEU A 196 -9.79 8.24 11.55
N VAL A 197 -10.96 8.47 10.98
CA VAL A 197 -12.26 8.23 11.64
C VAL A 197 -12.42 6.77 12.04
N SER A 198 -12.00 5.82 11.19
CA SER A 198 -12.10 4.39 11.48
C SER A 198 -11.27 3.97 12.70
N ARG A 199 -10.09 4.58 12.89
CA ARG A 199 -9.21 4.33 14.03
C ARG A 199 -9.75 4.94 15.33
N VAL A 200 -10.34 6.13 15.25
CA VAL A 200 -11.03 6.74 16.40
C VAL A 200 -12.23 5.89 16.82
N ARG A 201 -13.03 5.39 15.87
CA ARG A 201 -14.13 4.45 16.17
C ARG A 201 -13.66 3.13 16.79
N ALA A 202 -12.49 2.63 16.38
CA ALA A 202 -11.90 1.44 16.99
C ALA A 202 -11.51 1.70 18.47
N ALA A 203 -11.02 2.91 18.78
CA ALA A 203 -10.75 3.33 20.14
C ALA A 203 -12.04 3.48 20.97
N GLU A 204 -13.09 4.07 20.42
CA GLU A 204 -14.42 4.15 21.06
C GLU A 204 -14.96 2.76 21.41
N ALA A 205 -14.88 1.82 20.47
CA ALA A 205 -15.37 0.46 20.66
C ALA A 205 -14.59 -0.29 21.75
N ALA A 206 -13.28 -0.08 21.87
CA ALA A 206 -12.47 -0.65 22.95
C ALA A 206 -12.87 -0.10 24.31
N ILE A 207 -13.05 1.22 24.41
CA ILE A 207 -13.51 1.88 25.65
C ILE A 207 -14.92 1.41 26.02
N ALA A 208 -15.81 1.24 25.04
CA ALA A 208 -17.16 0.72 25.25
C ALA A 208 -17.16 -0.72 25.79
N ARG A 209 -16.24 -1.57 25.30
CA ARG A 209 -16.04 -2.94 25.83
C ARG A 209 -15.57 -2.91 27.29
N CYS A 210 -14.65 -2.03 27.65
CA CYS A 210 -14.23 -1.82 29.05
C CYS A 210 -15.38 -1.38 29.96
N LEU A 211 -16.35 -0.64 29.42
CA LEU A 211 -17.56 -0.21 30.15
C LEU A 211 -18.69 -1.25 30.17
N GLY A 212 -18.46 -2.45 29.61
CA GLY A 212 -19.44 -3.54 29.57
C GLY A 212 -20.51 -3.42 28.49
N ALA A 213 -20.35 -2.50 27.53
CA ALA A 213 -21.24 -2.40 26.39
C ALA A 213 -20.88 -3.46 25.32
N ALA A 214 -21.89 -4.18 24.84
CA ALA A 214 -21.73 -5.12 23.74
C ALA A 214 -21.65 -4.36 22.40
N ASP A 215 -20.48 -3.78 22.11
CA ASP A 215 -20.27 -3.05 20.87
C ASP A 215 -19.50 -3.88 19.84
N SER A 216 -20.04 -3.93 18.62
CA SER A 216 -19.52 -4.70 17.48
C SER A 216 -18.64 -3.84 16.56
N GLY A 217 -17.94 -2.88 17.15
CA GLY A 217 -17.05 -1.97 16.43
C GLY A 217 -15.80 -2.66 15.87
N PRO A 218 -15.07 -1.99 14.96
CA PRO A 218 -13.86 -2.54 14.35
C PRO A 218 -12.77 -2.85 15.39
N GLU A 219 -12.06 -3.97 15.22
CA GLU A 219 -11.02 -4.40 16.15
C GLU A 219 -9.79 -3.46 16.11
N PRO A 220 -9.42 -2.82 17.23
CA PRO A 220 -8.29 -1.88 17.29
C PRO A 220 -6.94 -2.57 17.03
N MET A 221 -6.82 -3.86 17.37
CA MET A 221 -5.62 -4.67 17.12
C MET A 221 -5.23 -4.72 15.64
N ARG A 222 -6.20 -4.72 14.71
CA ARG A 222 -5.93 -4.71 13.26
C ARG A 222 -5.21 -3.45 12.82
N PHE A 223 -5.54 -2.31 13.42
CA PHE A 223 -4.91 -1.02 13.08
C PHE A 223 -3.53 -0.87 13.71
N ALA A 224 -3.33 -1.40 14.92
CA ALA A 224 -2.03 -1.42 15.59
C ALA A 224 -0.99 -2.22 14.79
N ILE A 225 -1.38 -3.32 14.16
CA ILE A 225 -0.50 -4.13 13.29
C ILE A 225 -0.26 -3.45 11.93
N SER A 226 -1.27 -2.76 11.38
CA SER A 226 -1.16 -2.08 10.08
C SER A 226 -0.24 -0.85 10.09
N GLY A 227 -0.03 -0.21 11.24
CA GLY A 227 0.85 0.97 11.39
C GLY A 227 0.40 2.20 10.58
N THR A 228 1.29 3.18 10.37
CA THR A 228 0.94 4.49 9.76
C THR A 228 1.20 4.59 8.25
N GLY A 229 1.81 3.58 7.63
CA GLY A 229 2.36 3.65 6.28
C GLY A 229 1.35 4.09 5.21
N ARG A 230 0.14 3.51 5.24
CA ARG A 230 -0.95 3.83 4.32
C ARG A 230 -1.48 5.26 4.49
N MET A 231 -1.67 5.73 5.72
CA MET A 231 -2.12 7.10 6.00
C MET A 231 -1.07 8.14 5.57
N LEU A 232 0.22 7.86 5.77
CA LEU A 232 1.31 8.72 5.32
C LEU A 232 1.41 8.77 3.79
N GLN A 233 1.12 7.66 3.11
CA GLN A 233 1.03 7.63 1.65
C GLN A 233 -0.15 8.47 1.15
N LEU A 234 -1.35 8.27 1.71
CA LEU A 234 -2.54 9.08 1.37
C LEU A 234 -2.32 10.57 1.62
N LEU A 235 -1.59 10.95 2.66
CA LEU A 235 -1.22 12.34 2.93
C LEU A 235 -0.27 12.92 1.87
N ARG A 236 0.72 12.14 1.40
CA ARG A 236 1.60 12.55 0.29
C ARG A 236 0.78 12.76 -0.98
N ASP A 237 -0.10 11.81 -1.31
CA ASP A 237 -0.96 11.87 -2.48
C ASP A 237 -1.90 13.08 -2.41
N ALA A 238 -2.46 13.39 -1.24
CA ALA A 238 -3.30 14.56 -1.01
C ALA A 238 -2.52 15.89 -1.07
N GLY A 239 -1.28 15.94 -0.57
CA GLY A 239 -0.41 17.13 -0.64
C GLY A 239 0.12 17.45 -2.05
N ILE A 240 0.03 16.49 -2.97
CA ILE A 240 0.30 16.66 -4.40
C ILE A 240 -0.88 17.35 -5.07
N VAL A 241 -2.11 16.89 -4.80
CA VAL A 241 -3.35 17.40 -5.40
C VAL A 241 -3.79 18.74 -4.80
N HIS A 242 -3.64 18.90 -3.48
CA HIS A 242 -4.10 20.07 -2.74
C HIS A 242 -2.91 20.82 -2.09
N PRO A 243 -2.49 21.99 -2.60
CA PRO A 243 -1.37 22.75 -2.04
C PRO A 243 -1.64 23.25 -0.61
N ALA A 244 -2.91 23.43 -0.21
CA ALA A 244 -3.29 23.76 1.17
C ALA A 244 -3.00 22.62 2.17
N THR A 245 -3.11 21.37 1.72
CA THR A 245 -2.76 20.17 2.49
C THR A 245 -1.24 20.05 2.65
N ARG A 246 -0.46 20.49 1.65
CA ARG A 246 1.00 20.58 1.75
C ARG A 246 1.44 21.59 2.82
N ALA A 247 0.77 22.74 2.89
CA ALA A 247 1.04 23.76 3.90
C ALA A 247 0.72 23.28 5.34
N ARG A 248 -0.23 22.36 5.49
CA ARG A 248 -0.60 21.72 6.77
C ARG A 248 0.01 20.32 6.96
N GLY A 249 0.99 19.95 6.14
CA GLY A 249 1.54 18.58 6.10
C GLY A 249 2.15 18.14 7.44
N ALA A 250 2.83 19.05 8.15
CA ALA A 250 3.37 18.77 9.48
C ALA A 250 2.27 18.49 10.51
N GLN A 251 1.19 19.29 10.49
CA GLN A 251 0.02 19.12 11.36
C GLN A 251 -0.71 17.82 11.09
N GLN A 252 -0.90 17.46 9.82
CA GLN A 252 -1.57 16.20 9.46
C GLN A 252 -0.72 14.96 9.79
N ARG A 253 0.61 15.03 9.68
CA ARG A 253 1.50 13.94 10.14
C ARG A 253 1.46 13.76 11.65
N ALA A 254 1.47 14.86 12.41
CA ALA A 254 1.32 14.82 13.86
C ALA A 254 -0.03 14.19 14.24
N LEU A 255 -1.11 14.58 13.57
CA LEU A 255 -2.44 13.99 13.76
C LEU A 255 -2.44 12.48 13.46
N ILE A 256 -1.84 12.05 12.35
CA ILE A 256 -1.73 10.62 11.98
C ILE A 256 -0.99 9.83 13.07
N ALA A 257 0.15 10.33 13.55
CA ALA A 257 0.94 9.67 14.58
C ALA A 257 0.18 9.58 15.91
N LEU A 258 -0.55 10.63 16.29
CA LEU A 258 -1.33 10.66 17.52
C LEU A 258 -2.56 9.73 17.45
N VAL A 259 -3.25 9.68 16.31
CA VAL A 259 -4.40 8.76 16.11
C VAL A 259 -3.96 7.29 16.06
N ASP A 260 -2.79 7.00 15.49
CA ASP A 260 -2.18 5.66 15.54
C ASP A 260 -1.81 5.25 16.97
N ARG A 261 -1.26 6.18 17.75
CA ARG A 261 -0.97 5.96 19.17
C ARG A 261 -2.25 5.75 19.99
N LEU A 262 -3.32 6.48 19.69
CA LEU A 262 -4.65 6.27 20.28
C LEU A 262 -5.16 4.86 20.01
N ALA A 263 -5.08 4.40 18.76
CA ALA A 263 -5.50 3.06 18.38
C ALA A 263 -4.65 1.96 19.05
N THR A 264 -3.35 2.20 19.21
CA THR A 264 -2.43 1.28 19.91
C THR A 264 -2.74 1.19 21.40
N ALA A 265 -2.96 2.32 22.07
CA ALA A 265 -3.36 2.34 23.47
C ALA A 265 -4.75 1.69 23.69
N ALA A 266 -5.68 1.90 22.76
CA ALA A 266 -6.97 1.21 22.77
C ALA A 266 -6.85 -0.32 22.54
N ALA A 267 -5.93 -0.77 21.69
CA ALA A 267 -5.66 -2.20 21.52
C ALA A 267 -5.06 -2.84 22.77
N ALA A 268 -4.30 -2.10 23.57
CA ALA A 268 -3.79 -2.57 24.86
C ALA A 268 -4.91 -2.79 25.89
N LEU A 269 -6.01 -2.01 25.82
CA LEU A 269 -7.17 -2.21 26.70
C LEU A 269 -7.84 -3.57 26.47
N ASP A 270 -7.95 -4.04 25.22
CA ASP A 270 -8.56 -5.34 24.91
C ASP A 270 -7.80 -6.54 25.51
N VAL A 271 -6.52 -6.37 25.87
CA VAL A 271 -5.66 -7.43 26.41
C VAL A 271 -5.69 -7.45 27.96
N LEU A 272 -6.07 -6.35 28.59
CA LEU A 272 -6.05 -6.21 30.05
C LEU A 272 -7.34 -6.77 30.68
N PRO A 273 -7.30 -7.31 31.91
CA PRO A 273 -8.50 -7.74 32.63
C PRO A 273 -9.45 -6.55 32.88
N HIS A 274 -10.74 -6.72 32.58
CA HIS A 274 -11.74 -5.65 32.65
C HIS A 274 -12.49 -5.65 33.99
N GLU A 275 -11.95 -4.97 35.00
CA GLU A 275 -12.66 -4.65 36.25
C GLU A 275 -12.43 -3.19 36.66
N PRO A 276 -13.00 -2.22 35.92
CA PRO A 276 -12.75 -0.81 36.19
C PRO A 276 -13.50 -0.35 37.45
N ASP A 277 -12.78 0.36 38.33
CA ASP A 277 -13.37 0.97 39.53
C ASP A 277 -14.35 2.12 39.17
N ALA A 278 -15.18 2.58 40.11
CA ALA A 278 -16.13 3.67 39.90
C ALA A 278 -15.48 4.94 39.35
N ALA A 279 -14.31 5.32 39.89
CA ALA A 279 -13.54 6.47 39.42
C ALA A 279 -12.96 6.26 38.01
N GLU A 280 -12.54 5.04 37.67
CA GLU A 280 -12.02 4.70 36.35
C GLU A 280 -13.12 4.68 35.29
N ARG A 281 -14.33 4.21 35.65
CA ARG A 281 -15.50 4.24 34.77
C ARG A 281 -15.89 5.66 34.36
N ASP A 282 -15.81 6.62 35.26
CA ASP A 282 -16.10 8.02 34.94
C ASP A 282 -15.04 8.63 34.00
N ARG A 283 -13.77 8.28 34.19
CA ARG A 283 -12.70 8.68 33.27
C ARG A 283 -12.82 8.03 31.89
N PHE A 284 -13.18 6.74 31.82
CA PHE A 284 -13.46 6.07 30.53
C PHE A 284 -14.66 6.71 29.80
N ARG A 285 -15.70 7.13 30.51
CA ARG A 285 -16.83 7.88 29.91
C ARG A 285 -16.38 9.23 29.36
N ALA A 286 -15.54 9.97 30.10
CA ALA A 286 -14.98 11.23 29.65
C ALA A 286 -14.10 11.04 28.39
N ALA A 287 -13.25 10.00 28.37
CA ALA A 287 -12.44 9.65 27.21
C ALA A 287 -13.30 9.27 25.99
N ALA A 288 -14.37 8.48 26.18
CA ALA A 288 -15.31 8.12 25.11
C ALA A 288 -15.99 9.36 24.51
N ALA A 289 -16.43 10.31 25.35
CA ALA A 289 -17.03 11.56 24.89
C ALA A 289 -16.06 12.41 24.05
N ARG A 290 -14.78 12.45 24.44
CA ARG A 290 -13.72 13.14 23.68
C ARG A 290 -13.41 12.46 22.36
N CYS A 291 -13.38 11.13 22.31
CA CYS A 291 -13.28 10.39 21.04
C CYS A 291 -14.46 10.70 20.11
N ALA A 292 -15.69 10.78 20.64
CA ALA A 292 -16.87 11.12 19.86
C ALA A 292 -16.84 12.56 19.32
N ALA A 293 -16.35 13.51 20.13
CA ALA A 293 -16.12 14.89 19.70
C ALA A 293 -15.02 14.97 18.62
N LEU A 294 -13.94 14.19 18.75
CA LEU A 294 -12.89 14.10 17.74
C LEU A 294 -13.42 13.48 16.43
N ARG A 295 -14.22 12.42 16.52
CA ARG A 295 -14.84 11.76 15.37
C ARG A 295 -15.72 12.72 14.58
N THR A 296 -16.57 13.49 15.28
CA THR A 296 -17.46 14.49 14.66
C THR A 296 -16.66 15.64 14.05
N ALA A 297 -15.62 16.15 14.74
CA ALA A 297 -14.71 17.16 14.21
C ALA A 297 -13.87 16.68 13.01
N LEU A 298 -13.64 15.37 12.87
CA LEU A 298 -13.01 14.79 11.69
C LEU A 298 -14.01 14.54 10.55
N GLU A 299 -15.30 14.32 10.84
CA GLU A 299 -16.36 14.11 9.84
C GLU A 299 -16.85 15.43 9.23
N GLU A 300 -16.96 16.50 10.05
CA GLU A 300 -17.41 17.84 9.66
C GLU A 300 -16.21 18.81 9.47
N ALA A 301 -16.31 19.79 8.58
CA ALA A 301 -15.29 20.85 8.45
C ALA A 301 -15.14 21.59 9.80
N PRO A 302 -13.95 22.16 10.12
CA PRO A 302 -13.45 22.27 11.49
C PRO A 302 -14.35 23.15 12.36
N VAL A 303 -15.12 22.52 13.25
CA VAL A 303 -15.71 23.17 14.41
C VAL A 303 -14.61 23.22 15.48
N PRO A 304 -14.34 24.38 16.11
CA PRO A 304 -13.36 24.46 17.19
C PRO A 304 -13.79 23.54 18.34
N LEU A 305 -12.97 22.53 18.61
CA LEU A 305 -13.13 21.66 19.78
C LEU A 305 -13.00 22.52 21.03
N SER A 306 -14.07 22.57 21.82
CA SER A 306 -14.07 23.29 23.10
C SER A 306 -13.23 22.53 24.11
N ARG A 307 -12.20 23.22 24.62
CA ARG A 307 -11.27 22.73 25.63
C ARG A 307 -12.02 22.30 26.90
N SER A 308 -12.05 21.01 27.19
CA SER A 308 -12.44 20.51 28.51
C SER A 308 -11.18 20.09 29.26
N VAL A 309 -10.69 20.97 30.14
CA VAL A 309 -9.63 20.63 31.09
C VAL A 309 -10.31 19.84 32.21
N ALA A 310 -10.20 18.52 32.18
CA ALA A 310 -10.44 17.72 33.37
C ALA A 310 -9.18 17.78 34.25
N GLU A 311 -9.30 18.37 35.44
CA GLU A 311 -8.24 18.38 36.45
C GLU A 311 -7.92 16.95 36.89
N ALA A 312 -6.65 16.57 36.78
CA ALA A 312 -6.14 15.30 37.27
C ALA A 312 -6.13 15.30 38.81
N GLY A 313 -7.10 14.61 39.42
CA GLY A 313 -7.06 14.29 40.84
C GLY A 313 -5.96 13.27 41.20
N PRO A 314 -5.49 13.25 42.47
CA PRO A 314 -4.33 12.48 42.89
C PRO A 314 -4.52 10.97 42.70
N THR A 315 -3.45 10.32 42.25
CA THR A 315 -3.37 8.93 41.81
C THR A 315 -3.16 7.97 42.98
N ASP A 316 -4.08 7.03 43.17
CA ASP A 316 -3.86 5.84 44.00
C ASP A 316 -3.25 4.72 43.13
N HIS A 317 -2.24 4.04 43.66
CA HIS A 317 -1.37 3.13 42.92
C HIS A 317 -1.84 1.68 43.10
N GLY A 318 -2.53 1.12 42.09
CA GLY A 318 -2.90 -0.31 42.13
C GLY A 318 -3.52 -0.92 40.88
N SER A 319 -4.06 -0.11 39.96
CA SER A 319 -4.79 -0.63 38.79
C SER A 319 -3.93 -0.74 37.53
N ALA A 320 -3.99 -1.90 36.88
CA ALA A 320 -3.32 -2.16 35.60
C ALA A 320 -3.93 -1.37 34.42
N LEU A 321 -5.15 -0.83 34.58
CA LEU A 321 -5.87 -0.03 33.57
C LEU A 321 -5.53 1.47 33.66
N LEU A 322 -5.01 1.93 34.79
CA LEU A 322 -4.65 3.33 35.02
C LEU A 322 -3.58 3.88 34.06
N PRO A 323 -2.45 3.19 33.78
CA PRO A 323 -1.42 3.73 32.89
C PRO A 323 -1.89 3.83 31.43
N THR A 324 -2.70 2.88 30.95
CA THR A 324 -3.29 2.92 29.60
C THR A 324 -4.35 4.01 29.49
N LEU A 325 -5.13 4.25 30.54
CA LEU A 325 -6.11 5.34 30.60
C LEU A 325 -5.44 6.72 30.60
N VAL A 326 -4.38 6.90 31.39
CA VAL A 326 -3.59 8.15 31.40
C VAL A 326 -2.96 8.39 30.03
N GLU A 327 -2.46 7.35 29.36
CA GLU A 327 -1.94 7.48 28.00
C GLU A 327 -3.02 7.92 27.01
N LEU A 328 -4.22 7.32 27.05
CA LEU A 328 -5.35 7.72 26.20
C LEU A 328 -5.74 9.20 26.41
N GLU A 329 -5.88 9.63 27.67
CA GLU A 329 -6.22 11.02 28.01
C GLU A 329 -5.15 12.01 27.53
N THR A 330 -3.88 11.63 27.65
CA THR A 330 -2.73 12.43 27.21
C THR A 330 -2.68 12.54 25.69
N VAL A 331 -2.92 11.44 24.98
CA VAL A 331 -2.97 11.44 23.51
C VAL A 331 -4.14 12.28 23.01
N LEU A 332 -5.34 12.15 23.60
CA LEU A 332 -6.50 12.95 23.23
C LEU A 332 -6.26 14.46 23.45
N ALA A 333 -5.63 14.84 24.57
CA ALA A 333 -5.28 16.24 24.83
C ALA A 333 -4.30 16.80 23.78
N ARG A 334 -3.32 15.99 23.36
CA ARG A 334 -2.37 16.38 22.30
C ARG A 334 -3.04 16.50 20.94
N ILE A 335 -4.01 15.63 20.62
CA ILE A 335 -4.78 15.72 19.38
C ILE A 335 -5.58 17.04 19.34
N GLU A 336 -6.32 17.34 20.41
CA GLU A 336 -7.07 18.59 20.55
C GLU A 336 -6.17 19.82 20.40
N GLN A 337 -4.98 19.80 21.02
CA GLN A 337 -4.00 20.88 20.90
C GLN A 337 -3.47 21.03 19.48
N THR A 338 -3.16 19.93 18.78
CA THR A 338 -2.73 19.99 17.37
C THR A 338 -3.82 20.46 16.41
N LEU A 339 -5.10 20.27 16.76
CA LEU A 339 -6.23 20.76 15.99
C LEU A 339 -6.51 22.25 16.27
N ALA A 340 -6.31 22.71 17.51
CA ALA A 340 -6.50 24.11 17.90
C ALA A 340 -5.37 25.03 17.41
N ASP A 341 -4.10 24.62 17.57
CA ASP A 341 -2.94 25.44 17.23
C ASP A 341 -2.22 24.91 15.98
N SER A 342 -2.56 25.49 14.82
CA SER A 342 -1.87 25.19 13.57
C SER A 342 -0.37 25.54 13.61
N ALA A 343 0.03 26.49 14.46
CA ALA A 343 1.42 26.92 14.67
C ALA A 343 2.22 26.00 15.61
N SER A 344 1.59 25.42 16.65
CA SER A 344 2.27 24.52 17.58
C SER A 344 2.51 23.13 16.99
N ALA A 345 1.81 22.77 15.91
CA ALA A 345 2.03 21.53 15.18
C ALA A 345 3.41 21.45 14.50
N ALA A 346 4.00 22.62 14.16
CA ALA A 346 5.31 22.69 13.53
C ALA A 346 6.48 22.43 14.51
N SER A 347 6.28 22.65 15.82
CA SER A 347 7.33 22.42 16.83
C SER A 347 7.39 20.99 17.34
N LEU A 348 6.40 20.15 17.01
CA LEU A 348 6.30 18.75 17.46
C LEU A 348 7.10 17.77 16.58
N ILE A 349 7.58 18.22 15.41
CA ILE A 349 8.33 17.39 14.46
C ILE A 349 9.53 18.20 13.96
N ALA A 350 10.71 17.57 13.90
CA ALA A 350 11.92 18.17 13.32
C ALA A 350 11.65 18.63 11.86
N PRO A 351 12.20 19.77 11.42
CA PRO A 351 12.03 20.22 10.04
C PRO A 351 12.60 19.18 9.07
N GLU A 352 11.76 18.63 8.19
CA GLU A 352 12.22 17.82 7.07
C GLU A 352 12.82 18.72 5.97
N PRO A 353 13.79 18.21 5.18
CA PRO A 353 14.41 18.96 4.11
C PRO A 353 13.40 19.35 3.03
N GLU A 354 13.58 20.55 2.47
CA GLU A 354 12.62 21.26 1.60
C GLU A 354 12.30 20.59 0.25
N ARG A 355 12.87 19.43 -0.09
CA ARG A 355 12.53 18.70 -1.31
C ARG A 355 12.63 17.19 -1.05
N PRO A 356 11.64 16.38 -1.48
CA PRO A 356 11.88 14.94 -1.56
C PRO A 356 13.02 14.74 -2.57
N ALA A 357 14.19 14.36 -2.07
CA ALA A 357 15.30 13.99 -2.93
C ALA A 357 14.85 12.82 -3.81
N LEU A 358 15.20 12.85 -5.10
CA LEU A 358 14.82 11.79 -6.05
C LEU A 358 15.40 10.43 -5.62
N LEU A 359 16.53 10.44 -4.93
CA LEU A 359 17.19 9.30 -4.33
C LEU A 359 17.23 9.45 -2.81
N ALA A 360 17.15 8.31 -2.11
CA ALA A 360 17.37 8.24 -0.68
C ALA A 360 18.74 8.83 -0.31
N ALA A 361 18.80 9.59 0.78
CA ALA A 361 20.02 10.28 1.20
C ALA A 361 21.17 9.30 1.50
N ASP A 362 20.86 8.06 1.87
CA ASP A 362 21.78 6.97 2.16
C ASP A 362 21.97 5.99 0.98
N ALA A 363 21.46 6.30 -0.22
CA ALA A 363 21.39 5.38 -1.36
C ALA A 363 22.74 4.73 -1.71
N PHE A 364 23.83 5.48 -1.64
CA PHE A 364 25.18 5.00 -1.95
C PHE A 364 26.03 4.66 -0.71
N THR A 365 25.54 4.99 0.49
CA THR A 365 26.26 4.74 1.74
C THR A 365 25.84 3.43 2.37
N ASN A 366 24.57 3.04 2.18
CA ASN A 366 24.00 1.85 2.77
C ASN A 366 24.27 0.60 1.89
N PRO A 367 25.08 -0.37 2.36
CA PRO A 367 25.40 -1.55 1.57
C PRO A 367 24.21 -2.50 1.38
N GLU A 368 23.15 -2.38 2.18
CA GLU A 368 21.98 -3.26 2.09
C GLU A 368 21.22 -3.11 0.77
N TYR A 369 21.14 -1.88 0.23
CA TYR A 369 20.52 -1.66 -1.08
C TYR A 369 21.30 -2.34 -2.20
N LEU A 370 22.63 -2.26 -2.16
CA LEU A 370 23.50 -2.91 -3.13
C LEU A 370 23.43 -4.44 -3.01
N ARG A 371 23.44 -4.98 -1.77
CA ARG A 371 23.28 -6.42 -1.52
C ARG A 371 21.95 -6.94 -2.04
N TYR A 372 20.86 -6.21 -1.79
CA TYR A 372 19.55 -6.55 -2.34
C TYR A 372 19.56 -6.54 -3.86
N ALA A 373 20.08 -5.47 -4.46
CA ALA A 373 20.14 -5.31 -5.91
C ALA A 373 20.94 -6.42 -6.59
N LEU A 374 22.11 -6.75 -6.05
CA LEU A 374 22.97 -7.82 -6.58
C LEU A 374 22.35 -9.20 -6.41
N LYS A 375 21.69 -9.48 -5.28
CA LYS A 375 20.96 -10.75 -5.08
C LYS A 375 19.82 -10.90 -6.08
N GLY A 376 19.03 -9.85 -6.27
CA GLY A 376 17.94 -9.83 -7.25
C GLY A 376 18.46 -10.00 -8.68
N ALA A 377 19.51 -9.27 -9.05
CA ALA A 377 20.15 -9.41 -10.36
C ALA A 377 20.70 -10.81 -10.59
N LEU A 378 21.36 -11.42 -9.60
CA LEU A 378 21.89 -12.77 -9.70
C LEU A 378 20.76 -13.79 -9.91
N ALA A 379 19.64 -13.66 -9.19
CA ALA A 379 18.46 -14.50 -9.40
C ALA A 379 17.93 -14.38 -10.83
N VAL A 380 17.82 -13.15 -11.35
CA VAL A 380 17.41 -12.89 -12.73
C VAL A 380 18.37 -13.53 -13.74
N MET A 381 19.68 -13.42 -13.52
CA MET A 381 20.68 -14.01 -14.40
C MET A 381 20.63 -15.55 -14.38
N ILE A 382 20.35 -16.17 -13.23
CA ILE A 382 20.11 -17.62 -13.14
C ILE A 382 18.87 -18.00 -13.96
N CYS A 383 17.76 -17.26 -13.81
CA CYS A 383 16.54 -17.49 -14.57
C CYS A 383 16.77 -17.34 -16.09
N TYR A 384 17.52 -16.31 -16.50
CA TYR A 384 17.88 -16.07 -17.90
C TYR A 384 18.76 -17.19 -18.47
N LEU A 385 19.76 -17.65 -17.70
CA LEU A 385 20.62 -18.77 -18.10
C LEU A 385 19.82 -20.07 -18.22
N ALA A 386 18.95 -20.36 -17.24
CA ALA A 386 18.08 -21.53 -17.27
C ALA A 386 17.13 -21.52 -18.47
N GLN A 387 16.56 -20.35 -18.80
CA GLN A 387 15.73 -20.18 -19.99
C GLN A 387 16.49 -20.56 -21.27
N ASN A 388 17.70 -20.03 -21.44
CA ASN A 388 18.53 -20.32 -22.62
C ASN A 388 19.01 -21.79 -22.65
N ALA A 389 19.32 -22.37 -21.50
CA ALA A 389 19.77 -23.76 -21.40
C ALA A 389 18.66 -24.76 -21.73
N VAL A 390 17.42 -24.50 -21.30
CA VAL A 390 16.27 -25.38 -21.56
C VAL A 390 15.72 -25.19 -22.99
N ASN A 391 15.97 -24.03 -23.60
CA ASN A 391 15.52 -23.67 -24.95
C ASN A 391 14.01 -23.90 -25.18
N TRP A 392 13.20 -23.71 -24.12
CA TRP A 392 11.74 -23.81 -24.20
C TRP A 392 11.14 -22.40 -24.33
N PRO A 393 10.50 -22.07 -25.47
CA PRO A 393 9.94 -20.74 -25.70
C PRO A 393 8.95 -20.25 -24.63
N GLY A 394 8.21 -21.16 -23.98
CA GLY A 394 7.18 -20.83 -23.00
C GLY A 394 7.69 -20.41 -21.62
N ILE A 395 8.95 -20.75 -21.27
CA ILE A 395 9.54 -20.43 -19.96
C ILE A 395 9.95 -18.95 -19.85
N ARG A 396 9.92 -18.17 -20.94
CA ARG A 396 10.45 -16.79 -20.96
C ARG A 396 9.89 -15.85 -19.89
N THR A 397 8.66 -16.09 -19.45
CA THR A 397 8.05 -15.32 -18.37
C THR A 397 8.80 -15.45 -17.05
N ILE A 398 9.69 -16.44 -16.87
CA ILE A 398 10.51 -16.66 -15.67
C ILE A 398 11.35 -15.44 -15.28
N VAL A 399 11.90 -14.70 -16.25
CA VAL A 399 12.68 -13.49 -15.99
C VAL A 399 11.76 -12.37 -15.47
N ILE A 400 10.62 -12.18 -16.12
CA ILE A 400 9.62 -11.18 -15.76
C ILE A 400 9.05 -11.47 -14.36
N THR A 401 8.65 -12.71 -14.10
CA THR A 401 8.09 -13.11 -12.81
C THR A 401 9.13 -13.04 -11.70
N CYS A 402 10.38 -13.43 -11.94
CA CYS A 402 11.48 -13.26 -10.99
C CYS A 402 11.66 -11.78 -10.60
N MET A 403 11.68 -10.87 -11.58
CA MET A 403 11.81 -9.44 -11.32
C MET A 403 10.64 -8.86 -10.54
N ILE A 404 9.41 -9.30 -10.82
CA ILE A 404 8.20 -8.81 -10.14
C ILE A 404 8.11 -9.36 -8.71
N VAL A 405 8.31 -10.67 -8.51
CA VAL A 405 8.23 -11.31 -7.20
C VAL A 405 9.39 -10.88 -6.29
N GLY A 406 10.56 -10.61 -6.85
CA GLY A 406 11.70 -10.08 -6.08
C GLY A 406 11.40 -8.75 -5.36
N LEU A 407 10.43 -7.97 -5.85
CA LEU A 407 10.05 -6.69 -5.24
C LEU A 407 9.40 -6.83 -3.86
N THR A 408 8.87 -8.00 -3.52
CA THR A 408 8.21 -8.26 -2.23
C THR A 408 9.15 -8.75 -1.13
N SER A 409 10.42 -8.98 -1.46
CA SER A 409 11.51 -9.35 -0.53
C SER A 409 12.39 -8.15 -0.20
#